data_AF-A0A961BIF5-F1
#
_entry.id   AF-A0A961BIF5-F1
#
_cell.length_a   1.000
_cell.length_b   1.000
_cell.length_c   1.000
_cell.angle_alpha   90.00
_cell.angle_beta   90.00
_cell.angle_gamma   90.00
#
_symmetry.space_group_name_H-M   'P 1'
#
loop_
_entity.id
_entity.type
_entity.pdbx_description
1 polymer ?
#
loop_
_entity_poly.entity_id
_entity_poly.type
_entity_poly.pdbx_seq_one_letter_code
_entity_poly.pdbx_strand_id
1 'polypeptide(L)'
;MAKVGHKYYPNESITEHLLTRVGQALGLNVADSQLMWFRGQLRFLIRYFLRPKCESLVHGAEIFAAYLEDRAFVEEVELNDEARNLFTFQFVEQALENRFPDYWENLLREFTRLLAFDAIVGNNDRHFYNWGVIVDVTGKRPPSFSPIFDTARALYWNTTESRLAEIARDKHHRKSHQSKYVERCYPKTESAHPIISASFAPSMRDGLLSEMS
;
A
#
# COMPACT_ATOMS: atom_id res chain seq x y z
N MET A 1 -2.54 8.86 16.15
CA MET A 1 -3.95 8.49 15.83
C MET A 1 -4.28 7.18 16.52
N ALA A 2 -5.54 6.97 16.94
CA ALA A 2 -5.96 5.72 17.59
C ALA A 2 -6.96 4.98 16.69
N LYS A 3 -6.65 3.74 16.28
CA LYS A 3 -7.60 2.87 15.60
C LYS A 3 -8.40 2.07 16.64
N VAL A 4 -9.71 2.00 16.43
CA VAL A 4 -10.63 1.22 17.25
C VAL A 4 -10.78 -0.15 16.61
N GLY A 5 -10.80 -1.21 17.40
CA GLY A 5 -11.05 -2.55 16.86
C GLY A 5 -12.43 -2.63 16.23
N HIS A 6 -12.49 -3.13 14.99
CA HIS A 6 -13.74 -3.35 14.28
C HIS A 6 -14.15 -4.83 14.37
N LYS A 7 -14.39 -5.47 13.22
CA LYS A 7 -14.98 -6.81 13.10
C LYS A 7 -14.10 -7.92 13.67
N TYR A 8 -12.77 -7.76 13.60
CA TYR A 8 -11.80 -8.78 14.03
C TYR A 8 -10.97 -8.33 15.25
N TYR A 9 -11.58 -7.54 16.14
CA TYR A 9 -10.97 -7.20 17.42
C TYR A 9 -10.69 -8.47 18.27
N PRO A 10 -9.56 -8.55 19.00
CA PRO A 10 -8.43 -7.61 19.06
C PRO A 10 -7.34 -7.86 18.01
N ASN A 11 -7.49 -8.89 17.18
CA ASN A 11 -6.46 -9.40 16.28
C ASN A 11 -5.94 -8.34 15.32
N GLU A 12 -6.80 -7.50 14.74
CA GLU A 12 -6.37 -6.38 13.89
C GLU A 12 -5.30 -5.50 14.56
N SER A 13 -5.54 -5.06 15.80
CA SER A 13 -4.60 -4.18 16.52
C SER A 13 -3.29 -4.89 16.85
N ILE A 14 -3.38 -6.16 17.27
CA ILE A 14 -2.21 -6.98 17.61
C ILE A 14 -1.36 -7.22 16.36
N THR A 15 -1.99 -7.62 15.25
CA THR A 15 -1.33 -7.86 13.97
C THR A 15 -0.69 -6.60 13.43
N GLU A 16 -1.38 -5.45 13.46
CA GLU A 16 -0.81 -4.17 12.99
C GLU A 16 0.43 -3.77 13.81
N HIS A 17 0.41 -3.97 15.14
CA HIS A 17 1.59 -3.73 15.98
C HIS A 17 2.71 -4.75 15.72
N LEU A 18 2.39 -6.03 15.60
CA LEU A 18 3.35 -7.07 15.25
C LEU A 18 4.08 -6.73 13.94
N LEU A 19 3.33 -6.36 12.90
CA LEU A 19 3.89 -6.00 11.60
C LEU A 19 4.76 -4.74 11.67
N THR A 20 4.41 -3.78 12.54
CA THR A 20 5.30 -2.65 12.84
C THR A 20 6.66 -3.14 13.34
N ARG A 21 6.65 -4.06 14.32
CA ARG A 21 7.88 -4.59 14.92
C ARG A 21 8.70 -5.43 13.94
N VAL A 22 8.04 -6.25 13.11
CA VAL A 22 8.70 -7.05 12.06
C VAL A 22 9.37 -6.11 11.04
N GLY A 23 8.66 -5.10 10.53
CA GLY A 23 9.23 -4.17 9.57
C GLY A 23 10.43 -3.40 10.13
N GLN A 24 10.35 -2.93 11.38
CA GLN A 24 11.46 -2.27 12.07
C GLN A 24 12.67 -3.22 12.24
N ALA A 25 12.44 -4.49 12.58
CA ALA A 25 13.51 -5.48 12.69
C ALA A 25 14.19 -5.80 11.35
N LEU A 26 13.46 -5.66 10.24
CA LEU A 26 14.00 -5.77 8.88
C LEU A 26 14.70 -4.49 8.39
N GLY A 27 14.79 -3.45 9.23
CA GLY A 27 15.45 -2.18 8.90
C GLY A 27 14.62 -1.25 8.02
N LEU A 28 13.31 -1.49 7.92
CA LEU A 28 12.40 -0.63 7.16
C LEU A 28 11.97 0.58 7.99
N ASN A 29 11.76 1.71 7.31
CA ASN A 29 11.13 2.88 7.91
C ASN A 29 9.62 2.63 8.07
N VAL A 30 9.19 2.13 9.22
CA VAL A 30 7.77 1.89 9.53
C VAL A 30 7.31 2.85 10.61
N ALA A 31 6.12 3.42 10.45
CA ALA A 31 5.55 4.37 11.40
C ALA A 31 5.45 3.73 12.81
N ASP A 32 6.05 4.40 13.80
CA ASP A 32 6.06 3.91 15.17
C ASP A 32 4.65 3.67 15.71
N SER A 33 4.46 2.53 16.36
CA SER A 33 3.19 2.16 16.95
C SER A 33 3.31 1.61 18.37
N GLN A 34 2.21 1.69 19.11
CA GLN A 34 2.06 1.09 20.43
C GLN A 34 0.65 0.53 20.60
N LEU A 35 0.54 -0.50 21.45
CA LEU A 35 -0.73 -0.98 21.95
C LEU A 35 -1.07 -0.27 23.28
N MET A 36 -2.31 0.16 23.43
CA MET A 36 -2.79 0.81 24.64
C MET A 36 -4.09 0.19 25.10
N TRP A 37 -4.19 -0.12 26.39
CA TRP A 37 -5.46 -0.49 27.02
C TRP A 37 -6.20 0.78 27.44
N PHE A 38 -7.40 1.01 26.92
CA PHE A 38 -8.20 2.18 27.25
C PHE A 38 -9.69 1.86 27.24
N ARG A 39 -10.37 2.21 28.34
CA ARG A 39 -11.82 1.97 28.54
C ARG A 39 -12.25 0.54 28.21
N GLY A 40 -11.49 -0.45 28.67
CA GLY A 40 -11.81 -1.88 28.48
C GLY A 40 -11.50 -2.43 27.09
N GLN A 41 -10.84 -1.66 26.22
CA GLN A 41 -10.50 -2.07 24.87
C GLN A 41 -9.00 -1.89 24.59
N LEU A 42 -8.40 -2.87 23.91
CA LEU A 42 -7.08 -2.74 23.31
C LEU A 42 -7.16 -1.85 22.07
N ARG A 43 -6.28 -0.85 21.98
CA ARG A 43 -6.23 0.08 20.85
C ARG A 43 -4.85 0.10 20.24
N PHE A 44 -4.82 0.20 18.91
CA PHE A 44 -3.60 0.47 18.16
C PHE A 44 -3.39 1.97 18.06
N LEU A 45 -2.23 2.44 18.51
CA LEU A 45 -1.80 3.83 18.42
C LEU A 45 -0.67 3.94 17.41
N ILE A 46 -0.81 4.85 16.46
CA ILE A 46 0.26 5.24 15.53
C ILE A 46 0.76 6.64 15.88
N ARG A 47 2.09 6.78 15.94
CA ARG A 47 2.77 8.06 16.11
C ARG A 47 2.61 8.89 14.84
N TYR A 48 2.19 10.14 14.99
CA TYR A 48 2.12 11.06 13.87
C TYR A 48 3.54 11.39 13.39
N PHE A 49 3.80 11.24 12.08
CA PHE A 49 5.15 11.29 11.51
C PHE A 49 5.42 12.53 10.65
N LEU A 50 4.41 13.38 10.40
CA LEU A 50 4.59 14.63 9.67
C LEU A 50 4.93 15.77 10.63
N ARG A 51 5.70 16.75 10.16
CA ARG A 51 5.85 18.05 10.82
C ARG A 51 4.68 18.96 10.41
N PRO A 52 3.71 19.24 11.30
CA PRO A 52 2.41 19.81 10.93
C PRO A 52 2.43 21.17 10.20
N LYS A 53 3.53 21.92 10.32
CA LYS A 53 3.66 23.28 9.76
C LYS A 53 4.44 23.35 8.45
N CYS A 54 5.21 22.30 8.13
CA CYS A 54 6.13 22.36 7.00
C CYS A 54 6.09 21.10 6.12
N GLU A 55 5.39 20.03 6.51
CA GLU A 55 5.33 18.80 5.74
C GLU A 55 3.87 18.43 5.43
N SER A 56 3.67 17.92 4.22
CA SER A 56 2.41 17.30 3.78
C SER A 56 2.68 15.90 3.26
N LEU A 57 1.70 15.00 3.39
CA LEU A 57 1.73 13.69 2.75
C LEU A 57 0.99 13.80 1.42
N VAL A 58 1.66 13.43 0.33
CA VAL A 58 1.04 13.24 -0.98
C VAL A 58 0.85 11.74 -1.17
N HIS A 59 -0.39 11.28 -1.15
CA HIS A 59 -0.71 9.86 -1.28
C HIS A 59 -0.43 9.35 -2.70
N GLY A 60 -0.19 8.04 -2.84
CA GLY A 60 -0.03 7.40 -4.15
C GLY A 60 -1.17 7.72 -5.12
N ALA A 61 -2.41 7.71 -4.63
CA ALA A 61 -3.59 8.07 -5.42
C ALA A 61 -3.52 9.51 -5.96
N GLU A 62 -2.98 10.46 -5.19
CA GLU A 62 -2.82 11.85 -5.62
C GLU A 62 -1.69 12.00 -6.64
N ILE A 63 -0.63 11.21 -6.51
CA ILE A 63 0.46 11.16 -7.50
C ILE A 63 -0.09 10.65 -8.84
N PHE A 64 -0.90 9.61 -8.81
CA PHE A 64 -1.48 9.02 -10.03
C PHE A 64 -2.48 9.97 -10.68
N ALA A 65 -3.34 10.60 -9.88
CA ALA A 65 -4.31 11.55 -10.41
C ALA A 65 -3.65 12.79 -11.03
N ALA A 66 -2.52 13.24 -10.46
CA ALA A 66 -1.74 14.32 -11.05
C ALA A 66 -1.08 13.89 -12.38
N TYR A 67 -0.63 12.64 -12.48
CA TYR A 67 0.00 12.11 -13.70
C TYR A 67 -1.00 11.85 -14.84
N LEU A 68 -2.22 11.39 -14.51
CA LEU A 68 -3.29 11.13 -15.47
C LEU A 68 -4.14 12.36 -15.80
N GLU A 69 -3.98 13.44 -15.03
CA GLU A 69 -4.87 14.61 -15.05
C GLU A 69 -6.36 14.27 -14.81
N ASP A 70 -6.65 13.12 -14.19
CA ASP A 70 -8.00 12.62 -13.94
C ASP A 70 -8.13 11.97 -12.55
N ARG A 71 -8.72 12.71 -11.59
CA ARG A 71 -8.98 12.21 -10.24
C ARG A 71 -10.14 11.22 -10.18
N ALA A 72 -11.18 11.42 -10.99
CA ALA A 72 -12.38 10.60 -10.94
C ALA A 72 -12.07 9.18 -11.42
N PHE A 73 -11.23 9.07 -12.46
CA PHE A 73 -10.74 7.80 -12.94
C PHE A 73 -9.96 7.00 -11.87
N VAL A 74 -9.07 7.66 -11.11
CA VAL A 74 -8.31 6.96 -10.05
C VAL A 74 -9.24 6.41 -8.96
N GLU A 75 -10.27 7.15 -8.58
CA GLU A 75 -11.26 6.69 -7.60
C GLU A 75 -12.12 5.54 -8.15
N GLU A 76 -12.56 5.63 -9.40
CA GLU A 76 -13.33 4.58 -10.07
C GLU A 76 -12.53 3.27 -10.18
N VAL A 77 -11.27 3.37 -10.57
CA VAL A 77 -10.36 2.23 -10.72
C VAL A 77 -10.07 1.55 -9.38
N GLU A 78 -9.97 2.32 -8.29
CA GLU A 78 -9.86 1.76 -6.93
C GLU A 78 -11.13 1.04 -6.48
N LEU A 79 -12.32 1.50 -6.90
CA LEU A 79 -13.61 0.89 -6.56
C LEU A 79 -13.87 -0.40 -7.33
N ASN A 80 -13.38 -0.52 -8.56
CA ASN A 80 -13.72 -1.62 -9.47
C ASN A 80 -12.74 -2.82 -9.42
N ASP A 81 -11.74 -2.84 -8.52
CA ASP A 81 -10.65 -3.86 -8.44
C ASP A 81 -9.82 -4.01 -9.76
N GLU A 82 -10.06 -3.13 -10.75
CA GLU A 82 -9.34 -3.01 -12.03
C GLU A 82 -8.01 -2.24 -11.89
N ALA A 83 -7.78 -1.61 -10.73
CA ALA A 83 -6.53 -0.96 -10.33
C ALA A 83 -5.28 -1.79 -10.63
N ARG A 84 -5.38 -3.11 -10.49
CA ARG A 84 -4.25 -4.03 -10.66
C ARG A 84 -3.64 -4.01 -12.07
N ASN A 85 -4.47 -3.83 -13.10
CA ASN A 85 -4.01 -3.85 -14.48
C ASN A 85 -3.52 -2.47 -14.96
N LEU A 86 -3.99 -1.41 -14.32
CA LEU A 86 -3.72 -0.04 -14.74
C LEU A 86 -2.52 0.56 -14.00
N PHE A 87 -2.39 0.29 -12.69
CA PHE A 87 -1.34 0.86 -11.83
C PHE A 87 -0.22 -0.13 -11.57
N THR A 88 0.43 -0.56 -12.66
CA THR A 88 1.59 -1.45 -12.64
C THR A 88 2.80 -0.78 -11.97
N PHE A 89 3.83 -1.57 -11.63
CA PHE A 89 5.09 -1.02 -11.11
C PHE A 89 5.69 0.05 -12.06
N GLN A 90 5.64 -0.18 -13.37
CA GLN A 90 6.12 0.75 -14.40
C GLN A 90 5.30 2.05 -14.41
N PHE A 91 3.99 1.96 -14.16
CA PHE A 91 3.16 3.15 -14.02
C PHE A 91 3.58 3.98 -12.79
N VAL A 92 3.86 3.32 -11.65
CA VAL A 92 4.36 4.01 -10.45
C VAL A 92 5.71 4.69 -10.70
N GLU A 93 6.62 3.99 -11.38
CA GLU A 93 7.91 4.54 -11.79
C GLU A 93 7.74 5.82 -12.63
N GLN A 94 6.92 5.77 -13.69
CA GLN A 94 6.66 6.93 -14.55
C GLN A 94 5.98 8.08 -13.80
N ALA A 95 5.01 7.80 -12.94
CA ALA A 95 4.31 8.81 -12.17
C ALA A 95 5.24 9.48 -11.14
N LEU A 96 6.15 8.73 -10.52
CA LEU A 96 7.18 9.26 -9.64
C LEU A 96 8.23 10.08 -10.39
N GLU A 97 8.69 9.59 -11.55
CA GLU A 97 9.65 10.30 -12.41
C GLU A 97 9.08 11.64 -12.88
N ASN A 98 7.82 11.66 -13.35
CA ASN A 98 7.14 12.87 -13.77
C ASN A 98 6.96 13.87 -12.60
N ARG A 99 6.54 13.39 -11.43
CA ARG A 99 6.21 14.26 -10.29
C ARG A 99 7.44 14.73 -9.51
N PHE A 100 8.48 13.91 -9.42
CA PHE A 100 9.66 14.13 -8.59
C PHE A 100 10.96 13.81 -9.37
N PRO A 101 11.26 14.53 -10.46
CA PRO A 101 12.30 14.16 -11.43
C PRO A 101 13.71 14.05 -10.84
N ASP A 102 14.03 14.83 -9.80
CA ASP A 102 15.36 14.78 -9.17
C ASP A 102 15.48 13.70 -8.06
N TYR A 103 14.38 13.05 -7.69
CA TYR A 103 14.31 12.19 -6.50
C TYR A 103 13.63 10.84 -6.72
N TRP A 104 13.07 10.61 -7.92
CA TRP A 104 12.22 9.45 -8.19
C TRP A 104 12.92 8.12 -7.95
N GLU A 105 14.20 7.96 -8.30
CA GLU A 105 14.95 6.72 -8.09
C GLU A 105 14.97 6.30 -6.61
N ASN A 106 15.20 7.29 -5.73
CA ASN A 106 15.21 7.06 -4.29
C ASN A 106 13.81 6.69 -3.78
N LEU A 107 12.77 7.39 -4.26
CA LEU A 107 11.38 7.12 -3.89
C LEU A 107 10.94 5.74 -4.38
N LEU A 108 11.27 5.36 -5.61
CA LEU A 108 10.96 4.07 -6.21
C LEU A 108 11.67 2.94 -5.48
N ARG A 109 12.91 3.15 -5.02
CA ARG A 109 13.62 2.17 -4.20
C ARG A 109 12.93 1.92 -2.86
N GLU A 110 12.48 2.95 -2.17
CA GLU A 110 11.73 2.79 -0.91
C GLU A 110 10.33 2.20 -1.14
N PHE A 111 9.68 2.53 -2.27
CA PHE A 111 8.45 1.86 -2.71
C PHE A 111 8.68 0.37 -2.97
N THR A 112 9.79 0.01 -3.61
CA THR A 112 10.17 -1.40 -3.86
C THR A 112 10.39 -2.15 -2.55
N ARG A 113 11.01 -1.51 -1.56
CA ARG A 113 11.16 -2.06 -0.20
C ARG A 113 9.81 -2.29 0.49
N LEU A 114 8.85 -1.38 0.31
CA LEU A 114 7.47 -1.57 0.77
C LEU A 114 6.82 -2.81 0.11
N LEU A 115 6.94 -2.96 -1.21
CA LEU A 115 6.40 -4.13 -1.92
C LEU A 115 7.04 -5.45 -1.46
N ALA A 116 8.38 -5.45 -1.28
CA ALA A 116 9.09 -6.60 -0.75
C ALA A 116 8.62 -6.97 0.66
N PHE A 117 8.38 -5.96 1.50
CA PHE A 117 7.82 -6.18 2.84
C PHE A 117 6.42 -6.77 2.77
N ASP A 118 5.54 -6.22 1.94
CA ASP A 118 4.17 -6.72 1.74
C ASP A 118 4.18 -8.19 1.26
N ALA A 119 5.12 -8.57 0.39
CA ALA A 119 5.30 -9.95 -0.04
C ALA A 119 5.74 -10.87 1.12
N ILE A 120 6.66 -10.42 1.99
CA ILE A 120 7.14 -11.19 3.15
C ILE A 120 6.02 -11.45 4.15
N VAL A 121 5.20 -10.44 4.45
CA VAL A 121 4.13 -10.54 5.47
C VAL A 121 2.80 -11.01 4.89
N GLY A 122 2.72 -11.13 3.57
CA GLY A 122 1.52 -11.50 2.84
C GLY A 122 0.41 -10.46 3.00
N ASN A 123 0.72 -9.19 2.78
CA ASN A 123 -0.26 -8.12 2.75
C ASN A 123 -0.98 -8.11 1.40
N ASN A 124 -2.29 -8.25 1.43
CA ASN A 124 -3.11 -8.40 0.23
C ASN A 124 -3.97 -7.17 -0.11
N ASP A 125 -3.82 -6.08 0.65
CA ASP A 125 -4.68 -4.89 0.52
C ASP A 125 -3.88 -3.58 0.60
N ARG A 126 -2.71 -3.54 -0.06
CA ARG A 126 -1.96 -2.29 -0.25
C ARG A 126 -2.67 -1.41 -1.27
N HIS A 127 -3.52 -0.51 -0.78
CA HIS A 127 -4.20 0.51 -1.59
C HIS A 127 -3.31 1.76 -1.80
N PHE A 128 -3.62 2.60 -2.78
CA PHE A 128 -2.74 3.76 -3.11
C PHE A 128 -2.79 4.89 -2.09
N TYR A 129 -3.80 4.91 -1.22
CA TYR A 129 -3.80 5.78 -0.03
C TYR A 129 -2.92 5.26 1.13
N ASN A 130 -2.40 4.02 1.08
CA ASN A 130 -1.62 3.36 2.15
C ASN A 130 -0.10 3.53 2.01
N TRP A 131 0.31 4.48 1.17
CA TRP A 131 1.69 4.94 1.03
C TRP A 131 1.67 6.35 0.46
N GLY A 132 2.80 7.04 0.52
CA GLY A 132 2.94 8.33 -0.11
C GLY A 132 4.33 8.91 0.00
N VAL A 133 4.45 10.15 -0.46
CA VAL A 133 5.67 10.94 -0.41
C VAL A 133 5.43 12.14 0.50
N ILE A 134 6.31 12.32 1.48
CA ILE A 134 6.34 13.50 2.34
C ILE A 134 7.03 14.61 1.57
N VAL A 135 6.34 15.72 1.40
CA VAL A 135 6.84 16.92 0.73
C VAL A 135 6.92 18.08 1.71
N ASP A 136 7.99 18.87 1.62
CA ASP A 136 8.11 20.10 2.39
C ASP A 136 7.36 21.22 1.68
N VAL A 137 6.33 21.78 2.32
CA VAL A 137 5.47 22.82 1.72
C VAL A 137 6.21 24.15 1.51
N THR A 138 7.41 24.31 2.09
CA THR A 138 8.26 25.49 1.87
C THR A 138 9.28 25.28 0.76
N GLY A 139 9.37 24.06 0.20
CA GLY A 139 10.34 23.69 -0.83
C GLY A 139 11.78 23.58 -0.34
N LYS A 140 12.02 23.61 0.97
CA LYS A 140 13.39 23.67 1.54
C LYS A 140 14.03 22.31 1.73
N ARG A 141 13.26 21.24 1.66
CA ARG A 141 13.76 19.87 1.87
C ARG A 141 13.35 18.98 0.71
N PRO A 142 14.21 18.02 0.34
CA PRO A 142 13.87 17.06 -0.68
C PRO A 142 12.66 16.21 -0.24
N PRO A 143 11.82 15.76 -1.18
CA PRO A 143 10.77 14.80 -0.89
C PRO A 143 11.36 13.50 -0.35
N SER A 144 10.63 12.84 0.55
CA SER A 144 11.03 11.56 1.11
C SER A 144 9.86 10.60 1.16
N PHE A 145 10.10 9.31 0.91
CA PHE A 145 9.05 8.30 1.03
C PHE A 145 8.52 8.24 2.47
N SER A 146 7.20 8.16 2.63
CA SER A 146 6.58 8.11 3.96
C SER A 146 7.02 6.85 4.72
N PRO A 147 7.09 6.87 6.07
CA PRO A 147 7.15 5.63 6.82
C PRO A 147 6.02 4.69 6.38
N ILE A 148 6.27 3.39 6.33
CA ILE A 148 5.24 2.41 6.03
C ILE A 148 4.17 2.49 7.12
N PHE A 149 2.91 2.59 6.74
CA PHE A 149 1.76 2.60 7.65
C PHE A 149 0.64 1.72 7.09
N ASP A 150 -0.37 1.49 7.93
CA ASP A 150 -1.59 0.73 7.60
C ASP A 150 -1.31 -0.61 6.91
N THR A 151 -0.66 -1.51 7.66
CA THR A 151 -0.23 -2.83 7.18
C THR A 151 -1.07 -3.96 7.75
N ALA A 152 -2.17 -3.65 8.46
CA ALA A 152 -2.93 -4.61 9.24
C ALA A 152 -3.49 -5.79 8.43
N ARG A 153 -3.56 -5.68 7.10
CA ARG A 153 -4.16 -6.66 6.19
C ARG A 153 -3.20 -7.79 5.79
N ALA A 154 -2.49 -8.33 6.77
CA ALA A 154 -1.51 -9.40 6.63
C ALA A 154 -1.66 -10.45 7.75
N LEU A 155 -0.86 -11.52 7.68
CA LEU A 155 -0.77 -12.62 8.66
C LEU A 155 -2.09 -13.09 9.27
N TYR A 156 -3.09 -13.43 8.44
CA TYR A 156 -4.39 -13.94 8.90
C TYR A 156 -5.13 -13.01 9.88
N TRP A 157 -4.96 -11.70 9.77
CA TRP A 157 -5.60 -10.67 10.62
C TRP A 157 -7.10 -10.86 10.85
N ASN A 158 -7.81 -11.51 9.92
CA ASN A 158 -9.24 -11.77 9.95
C ASN A 158 -9.63 -13.17 10.49
N THR A 159 -8.66 -13.92 11.02
CA THR A 159 -8.87 -15.28 11.55
C THR A 159 -8.74 -15.24 13.07
N THR A 160 -9.67 -15.91 13.78
CA THR A 160 -9.64 -15.98 15.24
C THR A 160 -8.53 -16.91 15.74
N GLU A 161 -8.04 -16.67 16.95
CA GLU A 161 -7.03 -17.53 17.60
C GLU A 161 -7.48 -18.99 17.72
N SER A 162 -8.75 -19.22 18.06
CA SER A 162 -9.32 -20.58 18.13
C SER A 162 -9.24 -21.30 16.78
N ARG A 163 -9.55 -20.59 15.69
CA ARG A 163 -9.51 -21.13 14.35
C ARG A 163 -8.07 -21.37 13.88
N LEU A 164 -7.15 -20.46 14.20
CA LEU A 164 -5.73 -20.66 13.94
C LEU A 164 -5.19 -21.88 14.69
N ALA A 165 -5.59 -22.08 15.94
CA ALA A 165 -5.21 -23.24 16.73
C ALA A 165 -5.73 -24.56 16.13
N GLU A 166 -6.97 -24.58 15.62
CA GLU A 166 -7.51 -25.73 14.88
C GLU A 166 -6.69 -26.03 13.62
N ILE A 167 -6.42 -25.01 12.81
CA ILE A 167 -5.61 -25.13 11.58
C ILE A 167 -4.20 -25.64 11.92
N ALA A 168 -3.60 -25.18 13.01
CA ALA A 168 -2.24 -25.53 13.40
C ALA A 168 -2.09 -27.01 13.82
N ARG A 169 -3.14 -27.60 14.42
CA ARG A 169 -3.12 -28.99 14.94
C ARG A 169 -3.17 -30.05 13.84
N ASP A 170 -3.80 -29.75 12.71
CA ASP A 170 -3.94 -30.69 11.59
C ASP A 170 -2.97 -30.34 10.45
N LYS A 171 -2.04 -31.25 10.18
CA LYS A 171 -0.98 -31.06 9.17
C LYS A 171 -1.53 -30.89 7.75
N HIS A 172 -2.64 -31.56 7.40
CA HIS A 172 -3.27 -31.43 6.09
C HIS A 172 -4.04 -30.12 5.96
N HIS A 173 -4.83 -29.76 6.98
CA HIS A 173 -5.54 -28.48 7.01
C HIS A 173 -4.59 -27.28 7.00
N ARG A 174 -3.46 -27.37 7.71
CA ARG A 174 -2.41 -26.34 7.72
C ARG A 174 -1.85 -26.10 6.33
N LYS A 175 -1.45 -27.15 5.62
CA LYS A 175 -0.87 -27.04 4.27
C LYS A 175 -1.88 -26.43 3.30
N SER A 176 -3.14 -26.87 3.35
CA SER A 176 -4.21 -26.31 2.49
C SER A 176 -4.48 -24.84 2.78
N HIS A 177 -4.55 -24.43 4.05
CA HIS A 177 -4.75 -23.02 4.41
C HIS A 177 -3.55 -22.14 4.04
N GLN A 178 -2.32 -22.64 4.20
CA GLN A 178 -1.11 -21.93 3.79
C GLN A 178 -1.09 -21.71 2.29
N SER A 179 -1.37 -22.74 1.47
CA SER A 179 -1.42 -22.60 0.02
C SER A 179 -2.46 -21.56 -0.41
N LYS A 180 -3.70 -21.64 0.09
CA LYS A 180 -4.75 -20.66 -0.21
C LYS A 180 -4.40 -19.24 0.23
N TYR A 181 -3.67 -19.12 1.34
CA TYR A 181 -3.23 -17.83 1.84
C TYR A 181 -2.17 -17.21 0.92
N VAL A 182 -1.15 -17.99 0.57
CA VAL A 182 -0.08 -17.57 -0.36
C VAL A 182 -0.65 -17.19 -1.73
N GLU A 183 -1.60 -17.98 -2.27
CA GLU A 183 -2.33 -17.68 -3.51
C GLU A 183 -3.14 -16.37 -3.47
N ARG A 184 -3.33 -15.78 -2.28
CA ARG A 184 -4.05 -14.51 -2.10
C ARG A 184 -3.13 -13.39 -1.63
N CYS A 185 -1.85 -13.66 -1.43
CA CYS A 185 -0.85 -12.71 -0.98
C CYS A 185 -0.14 -12.06 -2.18
N TYR A 186 -0.86 -11.18 -2.88
CA TYR A 186 -0.29 -10.38 -3.96
C TYR A 186 -0.58 -8.90 -3.68
N PRO A 187 0.43 -8.01 -3.73
CA PRO A 187 0.21 -6.57 -3.71
C PRO A 187 -0.68 -6.16 -4.90
N LYS A 188 -1.48 -5.10 -4.78
CA LYS A 188 -2.33 -4.62 -5.89
C LYS A 188 -1.55 -4.06 -7.09
N THR A 189 -0.22 -4.12 -7.08
CA THR A 189 0.67 -3.72 -8.16
C THR A 189 1.35 -4.95 -8.75
N GLU A 190 0.77 -5.55 -9.80
CA GLU A 190 1.45 -6.61 -10.56
C GLU A 190 2.38 -6.00 -11.63
N SER A 191 3.49 -6.68 -11.90
CA SER A 191 4.21 -6.54 -13.16
C SER A 191 3.37 -7.20 -14.26
N ALA A 192 3.06 -6.45 -15.32
CA ALA A 192 2.22 -6.88 -16.42
C ALA A 192 2.53 -8.33 -16.88
N HIS A 193 1.49 -9.17 -16.97
CA HIS A 193 1.51 -10.23 -17.98
C HIS A 193 1.70 -9.57 -19.36
N PRO A 194 2.49 -10.16 -20.28
CA PRO A 194 2.66 -9.58 -21.61
C PRO A 194 1.28 -9.43 -22.23
N ILE A 195 0.92 -8.20 -22.57
CA ILE A 195 -0.29 -7.89 -23.33
C ILE A 195 -0.09 -8.51 -24.72
N ILE A 196 -0.37 -9.80 -24.84
CA ILE A 196 -0.71 -10.44 -26.09
C ILE A 196 -2.21 -10.66 -26.01
N SER A 197 -2.92 -10.01 -26.93
CA SER A 197 -4.38 -10.03 -27.12
C SER A 197 -5.23 -9.14 -26.20
N ALA A 198 -5.03 -7.83 -26.27
CA ALA A 198 -6.17 -6.91 -26.31
C ALA A 198 -5.84 -5.83 -27.32
N SER A 199 -6.50 -5.90 -28.47
CA SER A 199 -6.40 -4.96 -29.58
C SER A 199 -6.73 -3.55 -29.07
N PHE A 200 -5.71 -2.75 -28.77
CA PHE A 200 -5.91 -1.31 -28.67
C PHE A 200 -6.30 -0.82 -30.07
N ALA A 201 -7.60 -0.48 -30.22
CA ALA A 201 -8.12 0.12 -31.43
C ALA A 201 -7.32 1.42 -31.73
N PRO A 202 -6.89 1.67 -32.97
CA PRO A 202 -6.07 2.83 -33.32
C PRO A 202 -6.74 4.21 -33.20
N SER A 203 -7.95 4.33 -32.63
CA SER A 203 -8.77 5.54 -32.76
C SER A 203 -8.64 6.58 -31.65
N MET A 204 -7.71 6.42 -30.69
CA MET A 204 -7.52 7.41 -29.60
C MET A 204 -6.13 8.07 -29.57
N ARG A 205 -5.26 7.79 -30.53
CA ARG A 205 -3.98 8.52 -30.68
C ARG A 205 -4.09 9.77 -31.56
N ASP A 206 -5.03 9.80 -32.51
CA ASP A 206 -5.09 10.87 -33.51
C ASP A 206 -5.96 12.08 -33.09
N GLY A 207 -6.68 11.99 -31.97
CA GLY A 207 -7.57 13.07 -31.50
C GLY A 207 -6.90 14.14 -30.62
N LEU A 208 -5.70 13.88 -30.08
CA LEU A 208 -5.03 14.80 -29.13
C LEU A 208 -3.88 15.62 -29.74
N LEU A 209 -3.54 15.37 -31.02
CA LEU A 209 -2.50 16.11 -31.74
C LEU A 209 -3.04 17.03 -32.85
N SER A 210 -4.36 17.05 -33.11
CA SER A 210 -4.95 17.88 -34.18
C SER A 210 -5.66 19.16 -33.71
N GLU A 211 -5.64 19.48 -32.41
CA GLU A 211 -6.20 20.75 -31.88
C GLU A 211 -5.12 21.75 -31.40
N MET A 212 -3.85 21.50 -31.75
CA MET A 212 -2.74 22.45 -31.50
C MET A 212 -1.90 22.72 -32.75
N SER A 213 -2.53 22.88 -33.92
CA SER A 213 -1.92 23.54 -35.10
C SER A 213 -2.83 24.61 -35.67
#